data_AF-A0A0C9VB51-F1
#
_entry.id   AF-A0A0C9VB51-F1
#
_cell.length_a   1.000
_cell.length_b   1.000
_cell.length_c   1.000
_cell.angle_alpha   90.00
_cell.angle_beta   90.00
_cell.angle_gamma   90.00
#
_symmetry.space_group_name_H-M   'P 1'
#
loop_
_entity.id
_entity.type
_entity.pdbx_description
1 polymer ?
#
loop_
_entity_poly.entity_id
_entity_poly.type
_entity_poly.pdbx_seq_one_letter_code
_entity_poly.pdbx_strand_id
1 'polypeptide(L)'
;MAAASIGSNLNFVPTTGQTFAVFVGLLLCHTIICSLNPTIIARLQTLFTIINILLCLAILIGVPAATPDDFVNHAKYAFGNVTNLSGWSPGYVFVLSFLSPLWTIGAFDSTVHISEEATNASIDIPFAIILAATSSVLIGWGLNVALAFCMGNDTANIVDSPIGQPMATILFKSFGQKGTLAVWAFVVVVHPRTHSPIYCVWFAAFMSLLLRLLAFAGASVIGAVFSLVVAGQYVAYSIPISARFLGGNKIKPGPFSLGMFSLPVAILAVTFMIFITIVFLFPANPNPTAADMNYTLVVLGGVIFFAIVYFYIPKYGGKYWFNGPISTIGNFQTEQISNSYNKDDREESSSENEKLDN
;
A
#
# COMPACT_ATOMS: atom_id res chain seq x y z
N MET A 1 19.41 -1.55 -7.52
CA MET A 1 20.43 -0.56 -7.96
C MET A 1 21.37 -0.16 -6.83
N ALA A 2 20.90 0.43 -5.73
CA ALA A 2 21.75 0.87 -4.60
C ALA A 2 22.82 -0.16 -4.16
N ALA A 3 22.45 -1.42 -3.90
CA ALA A 3 23.40 -2.49 -3.57
C ALA A 3 24.50 -2.74 -4.63
N ALA A 4 24.21 -2.58 -5.93
CA ALA A 4 25.23 -2.71 -6.98
C ALA A 4 26.22 -1.52 -6.95
N SER A 5 25.72 -0.30 -6.70
CA SER A 5 26.58 0.88 -6.50
C SER A 5 27.47 0.69 -5.27
N ILE A 6 26.88 0.34 -4.12
CA ILE A 6 27.58 0.05 -2.86
C ILE A 6 28.63 -1.06 -3.04
N GLY A 7 28.28 -2.18 -3.68
CA GLY A 7 29.19 -3.29 -3.96
C GLY A 7 30.32 -2.97 -4.95
N SER A 8 30.15 -1.94 -5.78
CA SER A 8 31.18 -1.45 -6.71
C SER A 8 32.14 -0.41 -6.13
N ASN A 9 32.07 -0.12 -4.83
CA ASN A 9 32.69 1.07 -4.20
C ASN A 9 32.24 2.39 -4.86
N LEU A 10 30.94 2.53 -5.13
CA LEU A 10 30.28 3.69 -5.76
C LEU A 10 30.69 4.01 -7.21
N ASN A 11 31.60 3.23 -7.82
CA ASN A 11 32.00 3.41 -9.22
C ASN A 11 30.84 3.16 -10.23
N PHE A 12 29.85 2.35 -9.84
CA PHE A 12 28.64 2.13 -10.62
C PHE A 12 27.54 3.12 -10.22
N VAL A 13 27.31 4.14 -11.05
CA VAL A 13 26.15 5.02 -10.98
C VAL A 13 25.03 4.44 -11.87
N PRO A 14 23.83 4.14 -11.34
CA PRO A 14 22.79 3.44 -12.09
C PRO A 14 22.09 4.37 -13.09
N THR A 15 22.07 4.00 -14.39
CA THR A 15 21.35 4.78 -15.40
C THR A 15 19.82 4.58 -15.31
N THR A 16 19.05 5.52 -15.86
CA THR A 16 17.58 5.41 -15.97
C THR A 16 17.16 4.13 -16.70
N GLY A 17 17.86 3.78 -17.80
CA GLY A 17 17.61 2.57 -18.57
C GLY A 17 17.91 1.28 -17.79
N GLN A 18 19.02 1.23 -17.05
CA GLN A 18 19.34 0.07 -16.18
C GLN A 18 18.33 -0.07 -15.02
N THR A 19 17.92 1.06 -14.44
CA THR A 19 16.91 1.10 -13.36
C THR A 19 15.53 0.67 -13.87
N PHE A 20 15.17 1.04 -15.10
CA PHE A 20 13.97 0.55 -15.78
C PHE A 20 14.06 -0.95 -16.11
N ALA A 21 15.20 -1.43 -16.61
CA ALA A 21 15.41 -2.85 -16.91
C ALA A 21 15.29 -3.74 -15.66
N VAL A 22 15.86 -3.31 -14.53
CA VAL A 22 15.70 -4.01 -13.24
C VAL A 22 14.27 -3.92 -12.72
N PHE A 23 13.56 -2.80 -12.93
CA PHE A 23 12.12 -2.72 -12.65
C PHE A 23 11.33 -3.73 -13.51
N VAL A 24 11.58 -3.82 -14.82
CA VAL A 24 10.87 -4.77 -15.69
C VAL A 24 11.16 -6.22 -15.28
N GLY A 25 12.42 -6.55 -14.95
CA GLY A 25 12.77 -7.87 -14.41
C GLY A 25 12.04 -8.18 -13.11
N LEU A 26 12.06 -7.25 -12.14
CA LEU A 26 11.32 -7.41 -10.88
C LEU A 26 9.81 -7.49 -11.09
N LEU A 27 9.25 -6.69 -11.99
CA LEU A 27 7.83 -6.68 -12.31
C LEU A 27 7.41 -8.01 -12.95
N LEU A 28 8.17 -8.54 -13.91
CA LEU A 28 7.91 -9.86 -14.49
C LEU A 28 8.01 -10.97 -13.42
N CYS A 29 9.01 -10.92 -12.54
CA CYS A 29 9.08 -11.83 -11.38
C CYS A 29 7.85 -11.70 -10.47
N HIS A 30 7.41 -10.50 -10.12
CA HIS A 30 6.20 -10.28 -9.32
C HIS A 30 4.93 -10.70 -10.05
N THR A 31 4.84 -10.53 -11.37
CA THR A 31 3.71 -10.97 -12.20
C THR A 31 3.60 -12.49 -12.20
N ILE A 32 4.73 -13.17 -12.33
CA ILE A 32 4.84 -14.62 -12.16
C ILE A 32 4.46 -15.02 -10.72
N ILE A 33 4.89 -14.26 -9.70
CA ILE A 33 4.66 -14.55 -8.27
C ILE A 33 3.21 -14.28 -7.79
N CYS A 34 2.54 -13.28 -8.35
CA CYS A 34 1.12 -13.04 -8.11
C CYS A 34 0.23 -14.00 -8.93
N SER A 35 0.81 -14.77 -9.85
CA SER A 35 0.17 -15.88 -10.58
C SER A 35 0.37 -17.25 -9.88
N LEU A 36 0.55 -17.31 -8.55
CA LEU A 36 0.85 -18.53 -7.76
C LEU A 36 -0.23 -18.88 -6.71
N ASN A 37 -0.27 -20.14 -6.26
CA ASN A 37 -1.40 -20.70 -5.48
C ASN A 37 -1.61 -19.97 -4.15
N PRO A 38 -2.85 -19.53 -3.82
CA PRO A 38 -3.17 -18.86 -2.55
C PRO A 38 -2.66 -19.57 -1.29
N THR A 39 -2.70 -20.90 -1.23
CA THR A 39 -2.19 -21.67 -0.08
C THR A 39 -0.67 -21.63 0.05
N ILE A 40 0.06 -21.50 -1.06
CA ILE A 40 1.53 -21.31 -1.06
C ILE A 40 1.85 -19.84 -0.76
N ILE A 41 1.15 -18.90 -1.39
CA ILE A 41 1.28 -17.47 -1.12
C ILE A 41 1.03 -17.17 0.36
N ALA A 42 -0.02 -17.71 0.99
CA ALA A 42 -0.30 -17.50 2.41
C ALA A 42 0.85 -17.98 3.32
N ARG A 43 1.43 -19.16 3.05
CA ARG A 43 2.57 -19.68 3.82
C ARG A 43 3.84 -18.85 3.60
N LEU A 44 4.10 -18.43 2.36
CA LEU A 44 5.21 -17.53 2.02
C LEU A 44 5.02 -16.13 2.61
N GLN A 45 3.78 -15.62 2.67
CA GLN A 45 3.44 -14.33 3.26
C GLN A 45 3.70 -14.32 4.77
N THR A 46 3.38 -15.40 5.48
CA THR A 46 3.75 -15.56 6.90
C THR A 46 5.27 -15.57 7.08
N LEU A 47 6.01 -16.32 6.25
CA LEU A 47 7.48 -16.33 6.30
C LEU A 47 8.07 -14.94 5.97
N PHE A 48 7.57 -14.26 4.96
CA PHE A 48 8.00 -12.92 4.57
C PHE A 48 7.67 -11.89 5.64
N THR A 49 6.51 -12.00 6.31
CA THR A 49 6.15 -11.16 7.46
C THR A 49 7.15 -11.35 8.60
N ILE A 50 7.52 -12.59 8.93
CA ILE A 50 8.55 -12.89 9.94
C ILE A 50 9.90 -12.30 9.54
N ILE A 51 10.33 -12.47 8.28
CA ILE A 51 11.59 -11.91 7.77
C ILE A 51 11.58 -10.38 7.85
N ASN A 52 10.47 -9.70 7.51
CA ASN A 52 10.37 -8.25 7.60
C ASN A 52 10.38 -7.76 9.06
N ILE A 53 9.74 -8.48 9.99
CA ILE A 53 9.82 -8.16 11.43
C ILE A 53 11.26 -8.31 11.94
N LEU A 54 11.94 -9.41 11.61
CA LEU A 54 13.34 -9.63 11.95
C LEU A 54 14.27 -8.58 11.33
N LEU A 55 14.01 -8.15 10.08
CA LEU A 55 14.74 -7.10 9.38
C LEU A 55 14.51 -5.72 10.02
N CYS A 56 13.28 -5.41 10.42
CA CYS A 56 12.97 -4.19 11.17
C CYS A 56 13.69 -4.17 12.53
N LEU A 57 13.71 -5.30 13.25
CA LEU A 57 14.47 -5.43 14.50
C LEU A 57 15.99 -5.31 14.29
N ALA A 58 16.52 -5.92 13.21
CA ALA A 58 17.94 -5.82 12.86
C ALA A 58 18.36 -4.38 12.47
N ILE A 59 17.47 -3.62 11.84
CA ILE A 59 17.68 -2.18 11.59
C ILE A 59 17.56 -1.38 12.90
N LEU A 60 16.48 -1.58 13.66
CA LEU A 60 16.16 -0.86 14.89
C LEU A 60 17.25 -1.00 15.98
N ILE A 61 17.86 -2.19 16.10
CA ILE A 61 18.93 -2.47 17.06
C ILE A 61 20.30 -2.23 16.42
N GLY A 62 20.50 -2.71 15.19
CA GLY A 62 21.81 -2.70 14.54
C GLY A 62 22.27 -1.32 14.07
N VAL A 63 21.36 -0.46 13.58
CA VAL A 63 21.75 0.89 13.12
C VAL A 63 22.28 1.73 14.29
N PRO A 64 21.59 1.85 15.45
CA PRO A 64 22.15 2.53 16.61
C PRO A 64 23.41 1.86 17.18
N ALA A 65 23.54 0.53 17.09
CA ALA A 65 24.70 -0.21 17.63
C ALA A 65 25.95 -0.18 16.73
N ALA A 66 25.81 0.15 15.45
CA ALA A 66 26.91 0.18 14.47
C ALA A 66 27.31 1.59 14.01
N THR A 67 26.45 2.60 14.19
CA THR A 67 26.72 3.97 13.74
C THR A 67 27.84 4.61 14.56
N PRO A 68 28.94 5.09 13.94
CA PRO A 68 30.00 5.82 14.64
C PRO A 68 29.51 7.14 15.25
N ASP A 69 30.11 7.57 16.36
CA ASP A 69 29.71 8.76 17.12
C ASP A 69 29.59 10.04 16.25
N ASP A 70 30.46 10.20 15.24
CA ASP A 70 30.45 11.33 14.29
C ASP A 70 29.13 11.47 13.49
N PHE A 71 28.34 10.40 13.39
CA PHE A 71 27.05 10.37 12.67
C PHE A 71 25.83 10.34 13.59
N VAL A 72 26.02 10.37 14.92
CA VAL A 72 24.93 10.35 15.91
C VAL A 72 24.37 11.75 16.11
N ASN A 73 23.12 11.97 15.70
CA ASN A 73 22.42 13.23 15.84
C ASN A 73 21.88 13.41 17.27
N HIS A 74 22.09 14.59 17.88
CA HIS A 74 21.46 14.90 19.17
C HIS A 74 19.94 15.00 19.07
N ALA A 75 19.22 14.63 20.14
CA ALA A 75 17.75 14.60 20.16
C ALA A 75 17.08 15.94 19.77
N LYS A 76 17.70 17.09 20.08
CA LYS A 76 17.23 18.42 19.67
C LYS A 76 17.26 18.62 18.14
N TYR A 77 18.21 17.99 17.44
CA TYR A 77 18.23 17.96 15.98
C TYR A 77 17.19 16.96 15.47
N ALA A 78 17.22 15.72 15.95
CA ALA A 78 16.37 14.62 15.46
C ALA A 78 14.86 14.88 15.61
N PHE A 79 14.41 15.57 16.67
CA PHE A 79 12.99 15.89 16.89
C PHE A 79 12.63 17.36 16.64
N GLY A 80 13.61 18.25 16.46
CA GLY A 80 13.39 19.70 16.47
C GLY A 80 13.85 20.45 15.21
N ASN A 81 14.60 19.82 14.31
CA ASN A 81 15.07 20.46 13.08
C ASN A 81 14.12 20.18 11.91
N VAL A 82 13.79 21.21 11.14
CA VAL A 82 13.02 21.11 9.89
C VAL A 82 13.88 21.70 8.77
N THR A 83 14.64 20.84 8.08
CA THR A 83 15.45 21.24 6.93
C THR A 83 14.57 21.49 5.72
N ASN A 84 14.63 22.70 5.16
CA ASN A 84 13.87 23.03 3.97
C ASN A 84 14.71 22.91 2.70
N LEU A 85 14.30 22.00 1.80
CA LEU A 85 14.91 21.76 0.49
C LEU A 85 14.04 22.23 -0.70
N SER A 86 12.86 22.80 -0.42
CA SER A 86 11.96 23.32 -1.45
C SER A 86 11.57 24.77 -1.14
N GLY A 87 11.57 25.66 -2.13
CA GLY A 87 11.38 27.11 -1.92
C GLY A 87 10.05 27.58 -1.30
N TRP A 88 9.18 26.65 -0.92
CA TRP A 88 7.96 26.86 -0.16
C TRP A 88 8.21 27.30 1.30
N SER A 89 7.16 27.73 1.99
CA SER A 89 7.24 28.09 3.42
C SER A 89 7.39 26.84 4.31
N PRO A 90 8.06 26.91 5.48
CA PRO A 90 8.35 25.73 6.31
C PRO A 90 7.10 24.93 6.72
N GLY A 91 5.97 25.60 6.99
CA GLY A 91 4.71 24.93 7.32
C GLY A 91 4.10 24.17 6.13
N TYR A 92 4.32 24.63 4.90
CA TYR A 92 3.91 23.92 3.69
C TYR A 92 4.80 22.71 3.42
N VAL A 93 6.11 22.88 3.59
CA VAL A 93 7.14 21.83 3.45
C VAL A 93 6.88 20.68 4.43
N PHE A 94 6.49 21.00 5.67
CA PHE A 94 6.08 20.01 6.67
C PHE A 94 4.89 19.15 6.20
N VAL A 95 3.90 19.73 5.52
CA VAL A 95 2.76 18.96 4.96
C VAL A 95 3.18 18.20 3.69
N LEU A 96 4.07 18.74 2.84
CA LEU A 96 4.65 17.98 1.72
C LEU A 96 5.37 16.71 2.19
N SER A 97 6.07 16.76 3.33
CA SER A 97 6.73 15.59 3.94
C SER A 97 5.77 14.44 4.27
N PHE A 98 4.46 14.69 4.37
CA PHE A 98 3.48 13.62 4.60
C PHE A 98 3.30 12.70 3.39
N LEU A 99 3.74 13.08 2.18
CA LEU A 99 3.60 12.25 0.98
C LEU A 99 4.22 10.85 1.16
N SER A 100 5.34 10.76 1.88
CA SER A 100 6.02 9.49 2.18
C SER A 100 5.22 8.57 3.13
N PRO A 101 4.89 8.97 4.39
CA PRO A 101 4.13 8.10 5.30
C PRO A 101 2.69 7.84 4.84
N LEU A 102 2.08 8.71 4.03
CA LEU A 102 0.74 8.43 3.47
C LEU A 102 0.79 7.42 2.33
N TRP A 103 1.95 7.20 1.70
CA TRP A 103 2.18 6.12 0.74
C TRP A 103 2.46 4.77 1.43
N THR A 104 2.97 4.76 2.66
CA THR A 104 3.19 3.51 3.42
C THR A 104 1.95 2.96 4.11
N ILE A 105 0.93 3.81 4.38
CA ILE A 105 -0.36 3.40 4.97
C ILE A 105 -1.43 3.30 3.88
N GLY A 106 -1.20 2.39 2.92
CA GLY A 106 -2.15 2.05 1.85
C GLY A 106 -2.79 0.66 2.01
N ALA A 107 -3.59 0.27 1.02
CA ALA A 107 -4.11 -1.10 0.80
C ALA A 107 -4.94 -1.75 1.92
N PHE A 108 -5.43 -1.01 2.92
CA PHE A 108 -6.29 -1.55 3.98
C PHE A 108 -7.65 -2.04 3.46
N ASP A 109 -8.11 -1.50 2.33
CA ASP A 109 -9.26 -1.96 1.53
C ASP A 109 -9.17 -3.45 1.13
N SER A 110 -7.96 -4.00 0.96
CA SER A 110 -7.74 -5.42 0.67
C SER A 110 -8.40 -6.34 1.72
N THR A 111 -8.43 -5.92 2.99
CA THR A 111 -9.12 -6.67 4.07
C THR A 111 -10.65 -6.60 3.96
N VAL A 112 -11.17 -5.54 3.34
CA VAL A 112 -12.61 -5.38 3.07
C VAL A 112 -13.02 -6.22 1.85
N HIS A 113 -12.17 -6.39 0.86
CA HIS A 113 -12.42 -7.30 -0.26
C HIS A 113 -12.42 -8.78 0.16
N ILE A 114 -11.57 -9.16 1.13
CA ILE A 114 -11.56 -10.51 1.71
C ILE A 114 -12.78 -10.75 2.65
N SER A 115 -13.66 -9.77 2.83
CA SER A 115 -14.84 -9.92 3.70
C SER A 115 -15.84 -10.99 3.25
N GLU A 116 -15.88 -11.30 1.96
CA GLU A 116 -16.75 -12.34 1.41
C GLU A 116 -16.24 -13.77 1.71
N GLU A 117 -14.98 -13.90 2.13
CA GLU A 117 -14.32 -15.16 2.52
C GLU A 117 -14.15 -15.32 4.04
N ALA A 118 -14.44 -14.27 4.84
CA ALA A 118 -14.17 -14.24 6.28
C ALA A 118 -15.35 -14.74 7.13
N THR A 119 -15.15 -15.84 7.86
CA THR A 119 -16.18 -16.55 8.65
C THR A 119 -16.95 -15.66 9.64
N ASN A 120 -16.31 -14.63 10.18
CA ASN A 120 -16.94 -13.60 11.02
C ASN A 120 -16.50 -12.18 10.60
N ALA A 121 -16.62 -11.89 9.30
CA ALA A 121 -16.29 -10.62 8.67
C ALA A 121 -16.70 -9.36 9.46
N SER A 122 -17.85 -9.41 10.14
CA SER A 122 -18.45 -8.27 10.85
C SER A 122 -17.71 -7.83 12.14
N ILE A 123 -16.77 -8.65 12.62
CA ILE A 123 -15.96 -8.41 13.82
C ILE A 123 -14.47 -8.53 13.48
N ASP A 124 -14.08 -9.59 12.78
CA ASP A 124 -12.67 -9.93 12.55
C ASP A 124 -11.94 -8.85 11.72
N ILE A 125 -12.62 -8.26 10.73
CA ILE A 125 -12.03 -7.30 9.78
C ILE A 125 -11.77 -5.94 10.43
N PRO A 126 -12.71 -5.33 11.19
CA PRO A 126 -12.42 -4.18 12.05
C PRO A 126 -11.17 -4.39 12.94
N PHE A 127 -11.05 -5.54 13.59
CA PHE A 127 -9.88 -5.83 14.43
C PHE A 127 -8.60 -6.04 13.61
N ALA A 128 -8.66 -6.70 12.46
CA ALA A 128 -7.52 -6.88 11.56
C ALA A 128 -6.98 -5.54 11.05
N ILE A 129 -7.85 -4.61 10.63
CA ILE A 129 -7.48 -3.26 10.20
C ILE A 129 -6.80 -2.50 11.34
N ILE A 130 -7.40 -2.51 12.55
CA ILE A 130 -6.85 -1.81 13.72
C ILE A 130 -5.48 -2.39 14.12
N LEU A 131 -5.33 -3.72 14.12
CA LEU A 131 -4.08 -4.39 14.52
C LEU A 131 -2.97 -4.18 13.49
N ALA A 132 -3.28 -4.28 12.19
CA ALA A 132 -2.35 -4.00 11.11
C ALA A 132 -1.87 -2.55 11.15
N ALA A 133 -2.79 -1.57 11.22
CA ALA A 133 -2.43 -0.17 11.32
C ALA A 133 -1.59 0.13 12.58
N THR A 134 -1.99 -0.39 13.74
CA THR A 134 -1.28 -0.13 15.01
C THR A 134 0.13 -0.71 15.03
N SER A 135 0.30 -1.95 14.55
CA SER A 135 1.63 -2.59 14.47
C SER A 135 2.55 -1.90 13.46
N SER A 136 2.02 -1.50 12.29
CA SER A 136 2.75 -0.71 11.30
C SER A 136 3.18 0.65 11.86
N VAL A 137 2.32 1.35 12.60
CA VAL A 137 2.66 2.64 13.24
C VAL A 137 3.77 2.47 14.27
N LEU A 138 3.68 1.49 15.17
CA LEU A 138 4.69 1.29 16.23
C LEU A 138 6.06 0.91 15.66
N ILE A 139 6.12 -0.07 14.75
CA ILE A 139 7.38 -0.55 14.15
C ILE A 139 7.96 0.52 13.22
N GLY A 140 7.12 1.13 12.36
CA GLY A 140 7.54 2.18 11.43
C GLY A 140 8.02 3.45 12.14
N TRP A 141 7.37 3.87 13.23
CA TRP A 141 7.82 4.99 14.04
C TRP A 141 9.17 4.70 14.70
N GLY A 142 9.35 3.53 15.33
CA GLY A 142 10.63 3.14 15.92
C GLY A 142 11.77 3.11 14.91
N LEU A 143 11.53 2.57 13.71
CA LEU A 143 12.50 2.56 12.62
C LEU A 143 12.83 3.96 12.11
N ASN A 144 11.83 4.84 11.93
CA ASN A 144 12.05 6.24 11.55
C ASN A 144 12.85 7.02 12.61
N VAL A 145 12.59 6.78 13.90
CA VAL A 145 13.37 7.38 15.01
C VAL A 145 14.83 6.90 14.94
N ALA A 146 15.08 5.59 14.83
CA ALA A 146 16.44 5.05 14.73
C ALA A 146 17.22 5.65 13.55
N LEU A 147 16.58 5.84 12.39
CA LEU A 147 17.18 6.48 11.22
C LEU A 147 17.46 7.97 11.43
N ALA A 148 16.52 8.72 12.01
CA ALA A 148 16.70 10.16 12.27
C ALA A 148 17.87 10.44 13.24
N PHE A 149 18.10 9.54 14.20
CA PHE A 149 19.25 9.58 15.10
C PHE A 149 20.58 9.20 14.43
N CYS A 150 20.57 8.36 13.39
CA CYS A 150 21.79 7.76 12.84
C CYS A 150 22.16 8.23 11.41
N MET A 151 21.36 9.13 10.81
CA MET A 151 21.62 9.63 9.45
C MET A 151 22.77 10.65 9.36
N GLY A 152 23.19 11.24 10.49
CA GLY A 152 24.12 12.38 10.53
C GLY A 152 23.46 13.73 10.17
N ASN A 153 24.23 14.81 10.28
CA ASN A 153 23.72 16.18 10.16
C ASN A 153 23.65 16.73 8.71
N ASP A 154 24.28 16.04 7.76
CA ASP A 154 24.42 16.46 6.36
C ASP A 154 23.32 15.83 5.48
N THR A 155 22.16 16.49 5.46
CA THR A 155 20.99 16.04 4.68
C THR A 155 21.16 16.24 3.17
N ALA A 156 21.98 17.22 2.74
CA ALA A 156 22.20 17.50 1.31
C ALA A 156 22.95 16.33 0.64
N ASN A 157 24.11 15.92 1.18
CA ASN A 157 24.88 14.80 0.63
C ASN A 157 24.20 13.41 0.83
N ILE A 158 23.07 13.34 1.56
CA ILE A 158 22.24 12.12 1.63
C ILE A 158 21.22 12.08 0.49
N VAL A 159 20.67 13.22 0.09
CA VAL A 159 19.73 13.37 -1.03
C VAL A 159 20.47 13.29 -2.36
N ASP A 160 21.56 14.03 -2.53
CA ASP A 160 22.37 14.10 -3.77
C ASP A 160 23.38 12.94 -3.90
N SER A 161 23.28 11.93 -3.03
CA SER A 161 24.14 10.75 -3.00
C SER A 161 24.12 9.96 -4.33
N PRO A 162 25.27 9.55 -4.90
CA PRO A 162 25.34 8.72 -6.12
C PRO A 162 24.63 7.35 -6.01
N ILE A 163 24.30 6.92 -4.80
CA ILE A 163 23.49 5.72 -4.52
C ILE A 163 22.02 5.92 -4.99
N GLY A 164 21.57 7.17 -5.11
CA GLY A 164 20.25 7.57 -5.60
C GLY A 164 19.08 7.21 -4.68
N GLN A 165 19.36 6.81 -3.44
CA GLN A 165 18.38 6.35 -2.45
C GLN A 165 18.82 6.75 -1.03
N PRO A 166 18.16 7.71 -0.37
CA PRO A 166 18.54 8.20 0.97
C PRO A 166 18.69 7.10 2.02
N MET A 167 17.72 6.18 2.11
CA MET A 167 17.75 5.04 3.05
C MET A 167 18.98 4.13 2.87
N ALA A 168 19.35 3.86 1.61
CA ALA A 168 20.54 3.05 1.32
C ALA A 168 21.84 3.80 1.67
N THR A 169 21.87 5.12 1.50
CA THR A 169 23.00 5.97 1.91
C THR A 169 23.17 6.00 3.43
N ILE A 170 22.08 6.07 4.20
CA ILE A 170 22.11 6.01 5.68
C ILE A 170 22.66 4.65 6.13
N LEU A 171 22.07 3.55 5.64
CA LEU A 171 22.57 2.20 5.97
C LEU A 171 24.04 2.02 5.58
N PHE A 172 24.47 2.53 4.42
CA PHE A 172 25.87 2.47 3.97
C PHE A 172 26.83 3.20 4.91
N LYS A 173 26.43 4.35 5.48
CA LYS A 173 27.22 5.06 6.51
C LYS A 173 27.27 4.29 7.83
N SER A 174 26.15 3.71 8.28
CA SER A 174 26.07 3.01 9.58
C SER A 174 26.70 1.60 9.59
N PHE A 175 26.50 0.80 8.54
CA PHE A 175 26.92 -0.61 8.50
C PHE A 175 28.13 -0.88 7.58
N GLY A 176 28.62 0.14 6.87
CA GLY A 176 29.61 -0.01 5.82
C GLY A 176 29.14 -0.91 4.68
N GLN A 177 30.06 -1.22 3.75
CA GLN A 177 29.73 -1.99 2.55
C GLN A 177 29.16 -3.39 2.84
N LYS A 178 29.86 -4.20 3.64
CA LYS A 178 29.50 -5.62 3.84
C LYS A 178 28.21 -5.80 4.64
N GLY A 179 28.03 -5.03 5.73
CA GLY A 179 26.81 -5.06 6.53
C GLY A 179 25.61 -4.56 5.73
N THR A 180 25.77 -3.45 4.99
CA THR A 180 24.69 -2.93 4.13
C THR A 180 24.32 -3.88 3.01
N LEU A 181 25.29 -4.56 2.37
CA LEU A 181 24.98 -5.56 1.35
C LEU A 181 24.22 -6.76 1.92
N ALA A 182 24.51 -7.19 3.15
CA ALA A 182 23.74 -8.26 3.81
C ALA A 182 22.29 -7.80 4.11
N VAL A 183 22.12 -6.66 4.79
CA VAL A 183 20.80 -6.10 5.12
C VAL A 183 19.99 -5.81 3.84
N TRP A 184 20.61 -5.17 2.84
CA TRP A 184 19.98 -4.82 1.57
C TRP A 184 19.71 -6.04 0.67
N ALA A 185 20.46 -7.13 0.82
CA ALA A 185 20.09 -8.40 0.20
C ALA A 185 18.75 -8.89 0.76
N PHE A 186 18.57 -8.92 2.09
CA PHE A 186 17.30 -9.32 2.71
C PHE A 186 16.13 -8.39 2.38
N VAL A 187 16.36 -7.08 2.22
CA VAL A 187 15.37 -6.12 1.66
C VAL A 187 14.92 -6.48 0.24
N VAL A 188 15.73 -7.25 -0.52
CA VAL A 188 15.54 -7.52 -1.96
C VAL A 188 15.28 -9.02 -2.25
N VAL A 189 15.20 -9.90 -1.24
CA VAL A 189 14.89 -11.34 -1.44
C VAL A 189 13.44 -11.55 -1.89
N VAL A 190 13.26 -12.26 -3.02
CA VAL A 190 11.97 -12.60 -3.65
C VAL A 190 12.04 -14.04 -4.21
N HIS A 191 10.98 -14.87 -4.12
CA HIS A 191 11.01 -16.31 -4.47
C HIS A 191 9.65 -16.89 -4.98
N PRO A 192 9.57 -18.00 -5.79
CA PRO A 192 8.40 -18.32 -6.65
C PRO A 192 7.73 -19.74 -6.55
N ARG A 193 6.72 -20.02 -7.43
CA ARG A 193 5.88 -21.25 -7.70
C ARG A 193 4.58 -21.43 -6.86
N THR A 194 3.37 -21.85 -7.31
CA THR A 194 2.53 -21.84 -8.58
C THR A 194 1.11 -22.38 -8.20
N HIS A 195 -0.09 -22.02 -8.71
CA HIS A 195 -0.62 -21.12 -9.78
C HIS A 195 -1.91 -20.33 -9.29
N SER A 196 -2.27 -19.16 -9.85
CA SER A 196 -3.53 -18.36 -9.54
C SER A 196 -3.99 -17.47 -10.74
N PRO A 197 -4.91 -16.45 -10.66
CA PRO A 197 -5.64 -15.93 -11.85
C PRO A 197 -4.80 -15.06 -12.81
N ILE A 198 -4.06 -15.76 -13.66
CA ILE A 198 -3.01 -15.27 -14.56
C ILE A 198 -3.41 -14.01 -15.34
N TYR A 199 -4.54 -14.01 -16.05
CA TYR A 199 -4.88 -12.92 -16.98
C TYR A 199 -5.03 -11.55 -16.31
N CYS A 200 -5.64 -11.49 -15.12
CA CYS A 200 -5.78 -10.24 -14.35
C CYS A 200 -4.42 -9.72 -13.88
N VAL A 201 -3.56 -10.62 -13.41
CA VAL A 201 -2.22 -10.31 -12.91
C VAL A 201 -1.31 -9.78 -14.03
N TRP A 202 -1.32 -10.43 -15.19
CA TRP A 202 -0.53 -10.00 -16.36
C TRP A 202 -1.08 -8.71 -17.00
N PHE A 203 -2.39 -8.46 -16.95
CA PHE A 203 -2.96 -7.17 -17.36
C PHE A 203 -2.54 -6.04 -16.41
N ALA A 204 -2.63 -6.23 -15.10
CA ALA A 204 -2.17 -5.26 -14.10
C ALA A 204 -0.66 -4.97 -14.25
N ALA A 205 0.15 -5.98 -14.55
CA ALA A 205 1.57 -5.82 -14.83
C ALA A 205 1.83 -5.03 -16.12
N PHE A 206 1.09 -5.32 -17.21
CA PHE A 206 1.20 -4.56 -18.46
C PHE A 206 0.88 -3.06 -18.25
N MET A 207 -0.20 -2.75 -17.53
CA MET A 207 -0.55 -1.38 -17.16
C MET A 207 0.51 -0.72 -16.26
N SER A 208 1.09 -1.48 -15.33
CA SER A 208 2.20 -1.01 -14.48
C SER A 208 3.48 -0.73 -15.27
N LEU A 209 3.77 -1.51 -16.32
CA LEU A 209 4.89 -1.28 -17.22
C LEU A 209 4.68 -0.02 -18.06
N LEU A 210 3.47 0.17 -18.61
CA LEU A 210 3.09 1.40 -19.32
C LEU A 210 3.23 2.63 -18.42
N LEU A 211 2.71 2.58 -17.19
CA LEU A 211 2.84 3.68 -16.23
C LEU A 211 4.31 3.97 -15.90
N ARG A 212 5.17 2.93 -15.82
CA ARG A 212 6.60 3.11 -15.55
C ARG A 212 7.39 3.71 -16.72
N LEU A 213 6.89 3.68 -17.97
CA LEU A 213 7.56 4.38 -19.09
C LEU A 213 7.65 5.89 -18.85
N LEU A 214 6.76 6.46 -18.03
CA LEU A 214 6.85 7.86 -17.57
C LEU A 214 8.16 8.17 -16.82
N ALA A 215 8.89 7.17 -16.31
CA ALA A 215 10.20 7.36 -15.68
C ALA A 215 11.28 7.90 -16.63
N PHE A 216 11.09 7.78 -17.95
CA PHE A 216 11.98 8.38 -18.95
C PHE A 216 11.67 9.86 -19.23
N ALA A 217 10.51 10.38 -18.79
CA ALA A 217 10.07 11.75 -19.04
C ALA A 217 10.63 12.78 -18.02
N GLY A 218 11.24 12.33 -16.92
CA GLY A 218 11.94 13.19 -15.95
C GLY A 218 11.64 12.85 -14.49
N ALA A 219 12.45 13.40 -13.58
CA ALA A 219 12.28 13.21 -12.14
C ALA A 219 10.99 13.87 -11.60
N SER A 220 10.59 15.01 -12.16
CA SER A 220 9.32 15.69 -11.89
C SER A 220 8.12 14.79 -12.16
N VAL A 221 8.12 14.06 -13.29
CA VAL A 221 7.07 13.12 -13.68
C VAL A 221 7.00 11.92 -12.73
N ILE A 222 8.14 11.43 -12.24
CA ILE A 222 8.18 10.37 -11.21
C ILE A 222 7.54 10.88 -9.90
N GLY A 223 7.84 12.11 -9.48
CA GLY A 223 7.20 12.73 -8.31
C GLY A 223 5.68 12.88 -8.47
N ALA A 224 5.22 13.34 -9.64
CA ALA A 224 3.80 13.46 -9.94
C ALA A 224 3.05 12.11 -9.90
N VAL A 225 3.69 10.98 -10.26
CA VAL A 225 3.07 9.65 -10.11
C VAL A 225 2.82 9.28 -8.65
N PHE A 226 3.72 9.63 -7.71
CA PHE A 226 3.47 9.41 -6.28
C PHE A 226 2.31 10.27 -5.75
N SER A 227 2.27 11.56 -6.12
CA SER A 227 1.14 12.45 -5.80
C SER A 227 -0.19 11.93 -6.36
N LEU A 228 -0.19 11.43 -7.61
CA LEU A 228 -1.37 10.89 -8.28
C LEU A 228 -1.92 9.63 -7.60
N VAL A 229 -1.06 8.73 -7.11
CA VAL A 229 -1.52 7.54 -6.38
C VAL A 229 -2.24 7.94 -5.10
N VAL A 230 -1.66 8.82 -4.27
CA VAL A 230 -2.29 9.24 -3.01
C VAL A 230 -3.56 10.06 -3.27
N ALA A 231 -3.53 11.00 -4.21
CA ALA A 231 -4.70 11.81 -4.59
C ALA A 231 -5.86 10.96 -5.14
N GLY A 232 -5.57 10.01 -6.05
CA GLY A 232 -6.57 9.10 -6.61
C GLY A 232 -7.18 8.17 -5.56
N GLN A 233 -6.35 7.61 -4.68
CA GLN A 233 -6.78 6.77 -3.55
C GLN A 233 -7.65 7.57 -2.56
N TYR A 234 -7.29 8.81 -2.24
CA TYR A 234 -8.04 9.67 -1.32
C TYR A 234 -9.38 10.12 -1.89
N VAL A 235 -9.44 10.44 -3.19
CA VAL A 235 -10.73 10.65 -3.88
C VAL A 235 -11.58 9.38 -3.82
N ALA A 236 -11.01 8.21 -4.20
CA ALA A 236 -11.72 6.93 -4.19
C ALA A 236 -12.24 6.52 -2.80
N TYR A 237 -11.51 6.80 -1.72
CA TYR A 237 -11.93 6.47 -0.35
C TYR A 237 -12.88 7.51 0.26
N SER A 238 -12.78 8.79 -0.12
CA SER A 238 -13.72 9.82 0.35
C SER A 238 -15.16 9.56 -0.11
N ILE A 239 -15.34 9.08 -1.34
CA ILE A 239 -16.65 8.79 -1.95
C ILE A 239 -17.52 7.84 -1.11
N PRO A 240 -17.10 6.61 -0.76
CA PRO A 240 -17.91 5.70 0.05
C PRO A 240 -18.09 6.20 1.49
N ILE A 241 -17.09 6.87 2.07
CA ILE A 241 -17.19 7.43 3.43
C ILE A 241 -18.22 8.56 3.49
N SER A 242 -18.29 9.43 2.48
CA SER A 242 -19.35 10.44 2.35
C SER A 242 -20.70 9.83 1.97
N ALA A 243 -20.74 8.87 1.03
CA ALA A 243 -21.97 8.19 0.63
C ALA A 243 -22.65 7.45 1.80
N ARG A 244 -21.88 6.98 2.78
CA ARG A 244 -22.37 6.41 4.05
C ARG A 244 -23.38 7.33 4.78
N PHE A 245 -23.24 8.65 4.65
CA PHE A 245 -24.09 9.63 5.33
C PHE A 245 -24.99 10.41 4.35
N LEU A 246 -24.53 10.64 3.12
CA LEU A 246 -25.27 11.39 2.10
C LEU A 246 -26.24 10.52 1.27
N GLY A 247 -26.06 9.19 1.27
CA GLY A 247 -26.82 8.26 0.41
C GLY A 247 -28.25 7.96 0.84
N GLY A 248 -28.81 8.67 1.83
CA GLY A 248 -30.22 8.60 2.28
C GLY A 248 -30.67 7.29 2.96
N ASN A 249 -29.96 6.18 2.75
CA ASN A 249 -30.32 4.86 3.26
C ASN A 249 -30.03 4.72 4.77
N LYS A 250 -30.99 4.15 5.52
CA LYS A 250 -30.80 3.80 6.93
C LYS A 250 -29.85 2.60 7.08
N ILE A 251 -28.58 2.88 7.34
CA ILE A 251 -27.59 1.84 7.65
C ILE A 251 -27.98 1.13 8.93
N LYS A 252 -28.14 -0.20 8.86
CA LYS A 252 -28.22 -1.06 10.04
C LYS A 252 -26.81 -1.20 10.62
N PRO A 253 -26.56 -0.87 11.90
CA PRO A 253 -25.24 -1.09 12.51
C PRO A 253 -24.96 -2.60 12.63
N GLY A 254 -23.73 -3.00 12.31
CA GLY A 254 -23.24 -4.35 12.59
C GLY A 254 -22.74 -4.50 14.04
N PRO A 255 -22.30 -5.71 14.44
CA PRO A 255 -21.72 -5.97 15.76
C PRO A 255 -20.56 -5.02 16.13
N PHE A 256 -19.71 -4.68 15.16
CA PHE A 256 -18.77 -3.56 15.30
C PHE A 256 -19.40 -2.26 14.79
N SER A 257 -19.47 -1.24 15.65
CA SER A 257 -19.96 0.10 15.28
C SER A 257 -19.30 1.18 16.13
N LEU A 258 -18.86 2.27 15.48
CA LEU A 258 -18.34 3.47 16.15
C LEU A 258 -19.43 4.31 16.85
N GLY A 259 -20.71 3.93 16.71
CA GLY A 259 -21.84 4.62 17.34
C GLY A 259 -21.83 6.12 17.05
N MET A 260 -21.93 6.94 18.11
CA MET A 260 -21.91 8.41 18.02
C MET A 260 -20.62 8.98 17.40
N PHE A 261 -19.48 8.29 17.52
CA PHE A 261 -18.21 8.74 16.93
C PHE A 261 -18.13 8.49 15.42
N SER A 262 -19.05 7.71 14.85
CA SER A 262 -19.00 7.35 13.42
C SER A 262 -19.10 8.55 12.48
N LEU A 263 -19.81 9.62 12.86
CA LEU A 263 -19.95 10.83 12.03
C LEU A 263 -18.76 11.80 12.23
N PRO A 264 -18.33 12.17 13.46
CA PRO A 264 -17.14 12.99 13.67
C PRO A 264 -15.86 12.40 13.02
N VAL A 265 -15.64 11.08 13.13
CA VAL A 265 -14.49 10.41 12.51
C VAL A 265 -14.57 10.48 10.98
N ALA A 266 -15.75 10.29 10.39
CA ALA A 266 -15.93 10.38 8.94
C ALA A 266 -15.73 11.80 8.41
N ILE A 267 -16.23 12.83 9.11
CA ILE A 267 -15.99 14.24 8.76
C ILE A 267 -14.49 14.53 8.81
N LEU A 268 -13.82 14.20 9.92
CA LEU A 268 -12.37 14.42 10.08
C LEU A 268 -11.55 13.74 8.98
N ALA A 269 -11.85 12.48 8.67
CA ALA A 269 -11.16 11.72 7.62
C ALA A 269 -11.37 12.33 6.24
N VAL A 270 -12.61 12.67 5.86
CA VAL A 270 -12.91 13.26 4.55
C VAL A 270 -12.30 14.66 4.41
N THR A 271 -12.39 15.51 5.44
CA THR A 271 -11.75 16.84 5.43
C THR A 271 -10.23 16.74 5.32
N PHE A 272 -9.59 15.83 6.04
CA PHE A 272 -8.15 15.60 5.95
C PHE A 272 -7.73 15.08 4.57
N MET A 273 -8.44 14.08 4.03
CA MET A 273 -8.16 13.54 2.69
C MET A 273 -8.31 14.61 1.60
N ILE A 274 -9.35 15.46 1.66
CA ILE A 274 -9.52 16.58 0.72
C ILE A 274 -8.39 17.60 0.85
N PHE A 275 -8.04 18.00 2.09
CA PHE A 275 -6.94 18.95 2.35
C PHE A 275 -5.60 18.45 1.80
N ILE A 276 -5.21 17.21 2.12
CA ILE A 276 -3.97 16.60 1.64
C ILE A 276 -3.99 16.43 0.12
N THR A 277 -5.11 16.01 -0.46
CA THR A 277 -5.26 15.91 -1.92
C THR A 277 -4.93 17.24 -2.58
N ILE A 278 -5.54 18.35 -2.11
CA ILE A 278 -5.30 19.69 -2.64
C ILE A 278 -3.80 20.07 -2.53
N VAL A 279 -3.16 19.83 -1.39
CA VAL A 279 -1.72 20.12 -1.21
C VAL A 279 -0.85 19.31 -2.19
N PHE A 280 -1.17 18.04 -2.43
CA PHE A 280 -0.40 17.18 -3.36
C PHE A 280 -0.73 17.41 -4.85
N LEU A 281 -1.66 18.30 -5.21
CA LEU A 281 -1.83 18.78 -6.59
C LEU A 281 -0.78 19.83 -6.99
N PHE A 282 -0.19 20.55 -6.02
CA PHE A 282 0.79 21.61 -6.29
C PHE A 282 2.19 21.07 -6.63
N PRO A 283 3.03 21.86 -7.33
CA PRO A 283 4.43 21.54 -7.61
C PRO A 283 5.30 21.45 -6.35
N ALA A 284 6.42 20.71 -6.47
CA ALA A 284 7.39 20.56 -5.39
C ALA A 284 8.18 21.86 -5.06
N ASN A 285 8.15 22.86 -5.94
CA ASN A 285 8.67 24.21 -5.69
C ASN A 285 7.58 25.26 -6.03
N PRO A 286 7.64 26.49 -5.48
CA PRO A 286 6.60 27.50 -5.74
C PRO A 286 6.64 28.11 -7.15
N ASN A 287 7.75 27.93 -7.88
CA ASN A 287 7.97 28.49 -9.23
C ASN A 287 8.43 27.37 -10.20
N PRO A 288 7.54 26.44 -10.59
CA PRO A 288 7.90 25.36 -11.51
C PRO A 288 8.11 25.91 -12.93
N THR A 289 8.98 25.27 -13.72
CA THR A 289 8.86 25.38 -15.18
C THR A 289 7.73 24.47 -15.69
N ALA A 290 7.39 24.57 -16.97
CA ALA A 290 6.46 23.62 -17.60
C ALA A 290 6.95 22.16 -17.56
N ALA A 291 8.25 21.90 -17.36
CA ALA A 291 8.79 20.55 -17.18
C ALA A 291 8.75 20.05 -15.72
N ASP A 292 8.68 20.97 -14.76
CA ASP A 292 8.68 20.68 -13.31
C ASP A 292 7.28 20.70 -12.68
N MET A 293 6.27 21.13 -13.45
CA MET A 293 4.90 21.27 -12.98
C MET A 293 4.27 19.91 -12.62
N ASN A 294 3.54 19.89 -11.50
CA ASN A 294 2.82 18.70 -11.07
C ASN A 294 1.50 18.55 -11.85
N TYR A 295 1.51 17.68 -12.86
CA TYR A 295 0.35 17.41 -13.72
C TYR A 295 -0.71 16.48 -13.11
N THR A 296 -0.61 16.12 -11.83
CA THR A 296 -1.54 15.20 -11.13
C THR A 296 -3.02 15.56 -11.37
N LEU A 297 -3.39 16.84 -11.25
CA LEU A 297 -4.77 17.29 -11.43
C LEU A 297 -5.31 16.99 -12.84
N VAL A 298 -4.47 17.13 -13.88
CA VAL A 298 -4.86 16.89 -15.27
C VAL A 298 -5.09 15.40 -15.51
N VAL A 299 -4.21 14.54 -15.00
CA VAL A 299 -4.33 13.08 -15.12
C VAL A 299 -5.53 12.58 -14.32
N LEU A 300 -5.69 13.02 -13.07
CA LEU A 300 -6.83 12.65 -12.21
C LEU A 300 -8.16 13.11 -12.80
N GLY A 301 -8.25 14.35 -13.29
CA GLY A 301 -9.44 14.87 -13.97
C GLY A 301 -9.77 14.10 -15.24
N GLY A 302 -8.76 13.73 -16.04
CA GLY A 302 -8.92 12.86 -17.20
C GLY A 302 -9.44 11.47 -16.85
N VAL A 303 -8.89 10.81 -15.83
CA VAL A 303 -9.35 9.50 -15.34
C VAL A 303 -10.81 9.57 -14.87
N ILE A 304 -11.16 10.59 -14.07
CA ILE A 304 -12.55 10.80 -13.60
C ILE A 304 -13.49 11.04 -14.80
N PHE A 305 -13.10 11.85 -15.77
CA PHE A 305 -13.88 12.10 -16.98
C PHE A 305 -14.11 10.82 -17.78
N PHE A 306 -13.06 10.05 -18.08
CA PHE A 306 -13.20 8.79 -18.82
C PHE A 306 -14.00 7.72 -18.05
N ALA A 307 -13.88 7.67 -16.72
CA ALA A 307 -14.68 6.78 -15.88
C ALA A 307 -16.18 7.16 -15.90
N ILE A 308 -16.52 8.45 -15.83
CA ILE A 308 -17.90 8.95 -15.95
C ILE A 308 -18.45 8.64 -17.34
N VAL A 309 -17.69 8.93 -18.41
CA VAL A 309 -18.07 8.60 -19.78
C VAL A 309 -18.34 7.10 -19.91
N TYR A 310 -17.40 6.26 -19.49
CA TYR A 310 -17.55 4.80 -19.51
C TYR A 310 -18.80 4.33 -18.75
N PHE A 311 -19.06 4.83 -17.55
CA PHE A 311 -20.23 4.46 -16.75
C PHE A 311 -21.57 4.67 -17.48
N TYR A 312 -21.64 5.72 -18.32
CA TYR A 312 -22.83 6.06 -19.11
C TYR A 312 -22.84 5.52 -20.56
N ILE A 313 -21.82 4.79 -21.03
CA ILE A 313 -21.83 4.18 -22.37
C ILE A 313 -23.03 3.23 -22.52
N PRO A 314 -23.90 3.40 -23.55
CA PRO A 314 -25.01 2.48 -23.78
C PRO A 314 -24.57 1.03 -23.95
N LYS A 315 -25.33 0.09 -23.35
CA LYS A 315 -25.09 -1.37 -23.31
C LYS A 315 -23.83 -1.84 -22.56
N TYR A 316 -22.70 -1.13 -22.66
CA TYR A 316 -21.40 -1.59 -22.11
C TYR A 316 -20.96 -0.88 -20.83
N GLY A 317 -21.54 0.29 -20.53
CA GLY A 317 -21.19 1.08 -19.36
C GLY A 317 -21.71 0.48 -18.06
N GLY A 318 -21.01 0.75 -16.95
CA GLY A 318 -21.31 0.20 -15.62
C GLY A 318 -22.79 0.31 -15.22
N LYS A 319 -23.47 1.41 -15.59
CA LYS A 319 -24.91 1.62 -15.34
C LYS A 319 -25.84 0.50 -15.87
N TYR A 320 -25.39 -0.26 -16.88
CA TYR A 320 -26.20 -1.27 -17.57
C TYR A 320 -25.89 -2.72 -17.19
N TRP A 321 -24.75 -3.00 -16.53
CA TRP A 321 -24.33 -4.36 -16.19
C TRP A 321 -23.92 -4.54 -14.72
N PHE A 322 -23.47 -3.49 -14.04
CA PHE A 322 -23.01 -3.59 -12.66
C PHE A 322 -24.20 -3.73 -11.70
N ASN A 323 -24.36 -4.93 -11.18
CA ASN A 323 -25.20 -5.20 -10.01
C ASN A 323 -24.30 -5.16 -8.78
N GLY A 324 -24.81 -4.64 -7.66
CA GLY A 324 -24.04 -4.51 -6.41
C GLY A 324 -23.64 -5.86 -5.81
N PRO A 325 -22.73 -5.87 -4.80
CA PRO A 325 -22.22 -7.10 -4.20
C PRO A 325 -23.36 -7.98 -3.64
N ILE A 326 -23.29 -9.27 -3.95
CA ILE A 326 -24.29 -10.28 -3.60
C ILE A 326 -23.67 -11.20 -2.53
N SER A 327 -24.35 -11.37 -1.39
CA SER A 327 -23.80 -12.18 -0.30
C SER A 327 -23.91 -13.68 -0.59
N THR A 328 -22.79 -14.29 -0.98
CA THR A 328 -22.68 -15.74 -1.27
C THR A 328 -22.90 -16.63 -0.05
N ILE A 329 -22.56 -16.15 1.15
CA ILE A 329 -22.54 -16.94 2.39
C ILE A 329 -23.93 -17.44 2.79
N GLY A 330 -24.98 -16.64 2.57
CA GLY A 330 -26.36 -16.98 2.95
C GLY A 330 -26.89 -18.24 2.26
N ASN A 331 -26.52 -18.42 0.99
CA ASN A 331 -26.95 -19.57 0.20
C ASN A 331 -26.32 -20.87 0.71
N PHE A 332 -25.01 -20.90 0.98
CA PHE A 332 -24.33 -22.10 1.51
C PHE A 332 -24.93 -22.60 2.82
N GLN A 333 -25.26 -21.68 3.74
CA GLN A 333 -25.80 -22.06 5.05
C GLN A 333 -27.26 -22.52 4.95
N THR A 334 -28.05 -21.93 4.03
CA THR A 334 -29.41 -22.38 3.72
C THR A 334 -29.40 -23.73 2.98
N GLU A 335 -28.47 -23.94 2.05
CA GLU A 335 -28.28 -25.23 1.35
C GLU A 335 -27.88 -26.34 2.34
N GLN A 336 -26.93 -26.11 3.25
CA GLN A 336 -26.57 -27.11 4.26
C GLN A 336 -27.74 -27.46 5.19
N ILE A 337 -28.50 -26.47 5.67
CA ILE A 337 -29.69 -26.71 6.50
C ILE A 337 -30.77 -27.45 5.69
N SER A 338 -31.02 -27.07 4.44
CA SER A 338 -31.99 -27.76 3.58
C SER A 338 -31.60 -29.21 3.29
N ASN A 339 -30.29 -29.50 3.19
CA ASN A 339 -29.76 -30.84 2.97
C ASN A 339 -29.73 -31.70 4.25
N SER A 340 -29.66 -31.12 5.46
CA SER A 340 -29.85 -31.90 6.69
C SER A 340 -31.31 -32.30 6.87
N TYR A 341 -32.26 -31.38 6.72
CA TYR A 341 -33.71 -31.71 6.75
C TYR A 341 -34.05 -32.79 5.71
N ASN A 342 -33.66 -32.61 4.44
CA ASN A 342 -33.86 -33.61 3.38
C ASN A 342 -33.08 -34.92 3.57
N LYS A 343 -32.23 -35.05 4.59
CA LYS A 343 -31.57 -36.32 4.96
C LYS A 343 -32.31 -36.99 6.10
N ASP A 344 -32.66 -36.23 7.14
CA ASP A 344 -33.41 -36.72 8.30
C ASP A 344 -34.80 -37.23 7.87
N ASP A 345 -35.52 -36.50 7.00
CA ASP A 345 -36.79 -36.94 6.39
C ASP A 345 -36.67 -38.28 5.62
N ARG A 346 -35.51 -38.53 5.01
CA ARG A 346 -35.23 -39.77 4.25
C ARG A 346 -34.84 -40.93 5.17
N GLU A 347 -34.19 -40.66 6.30
CA GLU A 347 -33.87 -41.68 7.29
C GLU A 347 -35.12 -42.08 8.09
N GLU A 348 -35.97 -41.14 8.51
CA GLU A 348 -37.28 -41.45 9.12
C GLU A 348 -38.15 -42.30 8.19
N SER A 349 -38.40 -41.85 6.96
CA SER A 349 -39.25 -42.57 6.00
C SER A 349 -38.68 -43.95 5.62
N SER A 350 -37.36 -44.14 5.59
CA SER A 350 -36.79 -45.48 5.43
C SER A 350 -37.09 -46.40 6.63
N SER A 351 -36.98 -45.87 7.85
CA SER A 351 -37.24 -46.61 9.10
C SER A 351 -38.73 -46.87 9.39
N GLU A 352 -39.64 -46.18 8.68
CA GLU A 352 -41.08 -46.38 8.78
C GLU A 352 -41.54 -47.48 7.82
N ASN A 353 -40.99 -47.52 6.60
CA ASN A 353 -41.22 -48.65 5.66
C ASN A 353 -40.65 -49.97 6.21
N GLU A 354 -39.46 -49.97 6.81
CA GLU A 354 -38.85 -51.18 7.40
C GLU A 354 -39.67 -51.75 8.60
N LYS A 355 -40.57 -50.94 9.19
CA LYS A 355 -41.53 -51.37 10.23
C LYS A 355 -42.90 -51.82 9.70
N LEU A 356 -43.15 -51.66 8.39
CA LEU A 356 -44.38 -52.10 7.73
C LEU A 356 -44.20 -53.45 7.01
N ASP A 357 -42.96 -53.84 6.71
CA ASP A 357 -42.58 -55.11 6.09
C ASP A 357 -42.19 -56.23 7.11
N ASN A 358 -42.44 -56.02 8.42
CA ASN A 358 -42.19 -56.97 9.52
C ASN A 358 -43.43 -57.19 10.41
#